data_AF-A0A9W6NTP9-F1
#
_entry.id   AF-A0A9W6NTP9-F1
#
_cell.length_a   1.000
_cell.length_b   1.000
_cell.length_c   1.000
_cell.angle_alpha   90.00
_cell.angle_beta   90.00
_cell.angle_gamma   90.00
#
_symmetry.space_group_name_H-M   'P 1'
#
loop_
_entity.id
_entity.type
_entity.pdbx_description
1 polymer ?
#
loop_
_entity_poly.entity_id
_entity_poly.type
_entity_poly.pdbx_seq_one_letter_code
_entity_poly.pdbx_strand_id
1 'polypeptide(L)'
;MTTRPGTRPAAGDICVAVVRSALGTTRLFVSGAFARPAGLIGRRLRSDDGSRSTVFRETALRGRPPSDPVVLVVRFRLRWVGRSRWAHAVFRATCGLSTPLFAGFPGFVTKLWLADPWTGVYRGVYEWDGAERAEWYAARLTRVLALVSVRGSISHVVVEGLDRGRFVDGGLPLPGGTPSERRAS
;
A
#
# COMPACT_ATOMS: atom_id res chain seq x y z
N MET A 1 27.32 2.57 -14.00
CA MET A 1 26.45 2.18 -12.87
C MET A 1 25.36 1.27 -13.42
N THR A 2 25.58 -0.04 -13.36
CA THR A 2 24.79 -1.05 -14.09
C THR A 2 23.56 -1.42 -13.27
N THR A 3 22.38 -0.95 -13.68
CA THR A 3 21.09 -1.39 -13.11
C THR A 3 20.92 -2.88 -13.40
N ARG A 4 21.01 -3.73 -12.36
CA ARG A 4 20.61 -5.13 -12.46
C ARG A 4 19.12 -5.19 -12.84
N PRO A 5 18.72 -5.91 -13.90
CA PRO A 5 17.31 -6.17 -14.16
C PRO A 5 16.80 -7.04 -13.01
N GLY A 6 15.99 -6.48 -12.12
CA GLY A 6 15.33 -7.23 -11.06
C GLY A 6 14.53 -8.37 -11.68
N THR A 7 14.90 -9.61 -11.34
CA THR A 7 14.25 -10.83 -11.81
C THR A 7 12.76 -10.74 -11.48
N ARG A 8 11.93 -10.74 -12.52
CA ARG A 8 10.47 -10.67 -12.35
C ARG A 8 10.00 -11.98 -11.68
N PRO A 9 9.35 -11.94 -10.51
CA PRO A 9 8.86 -13.16 -9.87
C PRO A 9 7.82 -13.86 -10.74
N ALA A 10 7.88 -15.20 -10.80
CA ALA A 10 6.94 -15.99 -11.58
C ALA A 10 5.54 -15.99 -10.93
N ALA A 11 4.51 -16.33 -11.71
CA ALA A 11 3.13 -16.40 -11.20
C ALA A 11 2.99 -17.35 -10.00
N GLY A 12 3.71 -18.48 -10.02
CA GLY A 12 3.76 -19.44 -8.91
C GLY A 12 4.30 -18.85 -7.61
N ASP A 13 5.36 -18.03 -7.68
CA ASP A 13 5.98 -17.40 -6.50
C ASP A 13 5.04 -16.41 -5.82
N ILE A 14 4.18 -15.75 -6.61
CA ILE A 14 3.17 -14.82 -6.11
C ILE A 14 2.08 -15.60 -5.38
N CYS A 15 1.58 -16.68 -5.97
CA CYS A 15 0.58 -17.54 -5.33
C CYS A 15 1.08 -18.10 -4.01
N VAL A 16 2.28 -18.68 -3.98
CA VAL A 16 2.89 -19.23 -2.75
C VAL A 16 3.06 -18.14 -1.69
N ALA A 17 3.52 -16.95 -2.07
CA ALA A 17 3.67 -15.84 -1.14
C ALA A 17 2.33 -15.35 -0.57
N VAL A 18 1.28 -15.28 -1.40
CA VAL A 18 -0.08 -14.92 -0.96
C VAL A 18 -0.63 -15.97 0.01
N VAL A 19 -0.45 -17.26 -0.29
CA VAL A 19 -0.88 -18.35 0.61
C VAL A 19 -0.13 -18.29 1.95
N ARG A 20 1.19 -18.11 1.93
CA ARG A 20 1.99 -17.95 3.16
C ARG A 20 1.55 -16.72 3.96
N SER A 21 1.31 -15.60 3.29
CA SER A 21 0.80 -14.38 3.93
C SER A 21 -0.58 -14.61 4.53
N ALA A 22 -1.45 -15.37 3.87
CA ALA A 22 -2.75 -15.73 4.41
C ALA A 22 -2.60 -16.55 5.71
N LEU A 23 -1.74 -17.58 5.72
CA LEU A 23 -1.45 -18.36 6.92
C LEU A 23 -0.87 -17.51 8.07
N GLY A 24 0.10 -16.64 7.77
CA GLY A 24 0.66 -15.71 8.75
C GLY A 24 -0.39 -14.74 9.29
N THR A 25 -1.28 -14.25 8.43
CA THR A 25 -2.38 -13.36 8.82
C THR A 25 -3.38 -14.06 9.72
N THR A 26 -3.75 -15.31 9.41
CA THR A 26 -4.64 -16.11 10.27
C THR A 26 -4.03 -16.27 11.67
N ARG A 27 -2.73 -16.55 11.77
CA ARG A 27 -2.02 -16.60 13.06
C ARG A 27 -2.08 -15.28 13.82
N LEU A 28 -1.88 -14.15 13.14
CA LEU A 28 -1.95 -12.80 13.73
C LEU A 28 -3.36 -12.42 14.18
N PHE A 29 -4.39 -12.87 13.46
CA PHE A 29 -5.79 -12.72 13.87
C PHE A 29 -6.08 -13.52 15.14
N VAL A 30 -5.67 -14.78 15.19
CA VAL A 30 -5.84 -15.65 16.36
C VAL A 30 -5.08 -15.09 17.57
N SER A 31 -3.91 -14.48 17.36
CA SER A 31 -3.11 -13.89 18.44
C SER A 31 -3.57 -12.50 18.88
N GLY A 32 -4.66 -11.95 18.33
CA GLY A 32 -5.13 -10.59 18.66
C GLY A 32 -4.14 -9.47 18.29
N ALA A 33 -3.21 -9.73 17.36
CA ALA A 33 -2.11 -8.80 17.06
C ALA A 33 -2.54 -7.60 16.21
N PHE A 34 -3.81 -7.48 15.81
CA PHE A 34 -4.29 -6.32 15.06
C PHE A 34 -4.74 -5.19 15.98
N ALA A 35 -4.30 -3.98 15.65
CA ALA A 35 -4.89 -2.73 16.13
C ALA A 35 -5.64 -2.04 14.98
N ARG A 36 -6.73 -1.38 15.33
CA ARG A 36 -7.49 -0.47 14.44
C ARG A 36 -7.47 0.94 15.02
N PRO A 37 -6.31 1.62 15.00
CA PRO A 37 -6.27 3.02 15.38
C PRO A 37 -7.18 3.83 14.45
N ALA A 38 -7.92 4.79 15.02
CA ALA A 38 -8.86 5.62 14.27
C ALA A 38 -8.39 7.08 14.14
N GLY A 39 -7.26 7.44 14.77
CA GLY A 39 -6.82 8.84 14.90
C GLY A 39 -6.50 9.55 13.59
N LEU A 40 -6.23 8.80 12.51
CA LEU A 40 -5.98 9.38 11.18
C LEU A 40 -7.17 9.27 10.23
N ILE A 41 -8.28 8.63 10.61
CA ILE A 41 -9.46 8.50 9.75
C ILE A 41 -10.04 9.90 9.49
N GLY A 42 -10.32 10.20 8.22
CA GLY A 42 -10.78 11.51 7.76
C GLY A 42 -9.66 12.49 7.43
N ARG A 43 -8.39 12.19 7.77
CA ARG A 43 -7.26 13.06 7.44
C ARG A 43 -7.04 13.12 5.93
N ARG A 44 -6.83 14.32 5.41
CA ARG A 44 -6.59 14.57 3.99
C ARG A 44 -5.10 14.77 3.74
N LEU A 45 -4.55 13.97 2.83
CA LEU A 45 -3.16 14.08 2.40
C LEU A 45 -3.09 14.66 0.99
N ARG A 46 -2.15 15.58 0.79
CA ARG A 46 -1.86 16.18 -0.51
C ARG A 46 -0.89 15.29 -1.26
N SER A 47 -1.11 15.16 -2.56
CA SER A 47 -0.18 14.52 -3.48
C SER A 47 0.63 15.60 -4.21
N ASP A 48 1.79 15.23 -4.75
CA ASP A 48 2.61 16.13 -5.57
C ASP A 48 1.87 16.62 -6.84
N ASP A 49 0.96 15.80 -7.37
CA ASP A 49 0.09 16.09 -8.51
C ASP A 49 -1.11 16.99 -8.14
N GLY A 50 -1.09 17.59 -6.94
CA GLY A 50 -2.15 18.46 -6.42
C GLY A 50 -3.42 17.72 -5.98
N SER A 51 -3.54 16.41 -6.24
CA SER A 51 -4.71 15.63 -5.81
C SER A 51 -4.77 15.47 -4.29
N ARG A 52 -5.97 15.23 -3.76
CA ARG A 52 -6.23 15.07 -2.32
C ARG A 52 -6.84 13.72 -2.05
N SER A 53 -6.15 12.90 -1.25
CA SER A 53 -6.66 11.60 -0.84
C SER A 53 -7.05 11.65 0.64
N THR A 54 -8.20 11.07 0.97
CA THR A 54 -8.70 11.02 2.35
C THR A 54 -8.48 9.63 2.93
N VAL A 55 -7.88 9.56 4.13
CA VAL A 55 -7.75 8.32 4.89
C VAL A 55 -9.13 7.86 5.31
N PHE A 56 -9.51 6.64 4.92
CA PHE A 56 -10.81 6.06 5.30
C PHE A 56 -10.67 4.83 6.18
N ARG A 57 -9.46 4.26 6.28
CA ARG A 57 -9.20 3.10 7.13
C ARG A 57 -7.72 2.99 7.47
N GLU A 58 -7.46 2.45 8.65
CA GLU A 58 -6.13 2.08 9.11
C GLU A 58 -6.13 0.63 9.61
N THR A 59 -5.04 -0.09 9.33
CA THR A 59 -4.74 -1.41 9.87
C THR A 59 -3.32 -1.38 10.42
N ALA A 60 -3.13 -1.72 11.68
CA ALA A 60 -1.81 -1.79 12.31
C ALA A 60 -1.61 -3.14 13.00
N LEU A 61 -0.37 -3.62 13.06
CA LEU A 61 0.01 -4.68 13.98
C LEU A 61 0.41 -4.07 15.33
N ARG A 62 -0.01 -4.72 16.42
CA ARG A 62 0.43 -4.48 17.78
C ARG A 62 1.82 -5.10 17.90
N GLY A 63 2.80 -4.31 18.27
CA GLY A 63 4.17 -4.79 18.37
C GLY A 63 5.16 -3.66 18.62
N ARG A 64 6.44 -4.04 18.64
CA ARG A 64 7.56 -3.12 18.78
C ARG A 64 7.66 -2.22 17.53
N PRO A 65 8.07 -0.95 17.68
CA PRO A 65 8.40 -0.10 16.53
C PRO A 65 9.44 -0.77 15.60
N PRO A 66 9.39 -0.50 14.28
CA PRO A 66 10.38 -1.01 13.33
C PRO A 66 11.79 -0.55 13.71
N SER A 67 12.78 -1.39 13.43
CA SER A 67 14.19 -1.04 13.68
C SER A 67 14.75 -0.24 12.51
N ASP A 68 14.28 -0.53 11.29
CA ASP A 68 14.59 0.20 10.07
C ASP A 68 13.27 0.69 9.43
N PRO A 69 12.74 1.85 9.86
CA PRO A 69 11.44 2.33 9.43
C PRO A 69 11.46 2.75 7.96
N VAL A 70 10.52 2.19 7.20
CA VAL A 70 10.34 2.49 5.78
C VAL A 70 8.89 2.78 5.48
N VAL A 71 8.64 3.85 4.71
CA VAL A 71 7.32 4.17 4.16
C VAL A 71 7.24 3.69 2.73
N LEU A 72 6.27 2.80 2.46
CA LEU A 72 5.92 2.39 1.11
C LEU A 72 4.60 3.05 0.71
N VAL A 73 4.60 3.84 -0.36
CA VAL A 73 3.38 4.42 -0.94
C VAL A 73 3.03 3.68 -2.21
N VAL A 74 1.80 3.17 -2.31
CA VAL A 74 1.27 2.49 -3.50
C VAL A 74 0.06 3.26 -4.01
N ARG A 75 -0.01 3.49 -5.32
CA ARG A 75 -1.11 4.16 -6.01
C ARG A 75 -1.68 3.23 -7.08
N PHE A 76 -3.00 3.23 -7.26
CA PHE A 76 -3.67 2.52 -8.36
C PHE A 76 -5.08 3.06 -8.62
N ARG A 77 -5.64 2.73 -9.79
CA ARG A 77 -7.05 3.00 -10.15
C ARG A 77 -7.73 1.67 -10.45
N LEU A 78 -8.92 1.44 -9.93
CA LEU A 78 -9.65 0.17 -10.17
C LEU A 78 -10.34 0.19 -11.54
N ARG A 79 -10.23 -0.91 -12.29
CA ARG A 79 -10.75 -1.04 -13.67
C ARG A 79 -12.28 -1.08 -13.73
N TRP A 80 -12.89 -1.81 -12.81
CA TRP A 80 -14.33 -2.16 -12.85
C TRP A 80 -15.21 -1.26 -11.99
N VAL A 81 -14.61 -0.32 -11.27
CA VAL A 81 -15.35 0.51 -10.33
C VAL A 81 -16.00 1.71 -11.02
N GLY A 82 -15.42 2.21 -12.12
CA GLY A 82 -16.00 3.32 -12.91
C GLY A 82 -16.41 4.51 -12.03
N ARG A 83 -17.61 5.05 -12.27
CA ARG A 83 -18.29 6.04 -11.38
C ARG A 83 -19.24 5.38 -10.36
N SER A 84 -19.28 4.06 -10.28
CA SER A 84 -20.28 3.33 -9.48
C SER A 84 -19.95 3.43 -7.99
N ARG A 85 -20.74 4.23 -7.27
CA ARG A 85 -20.63 4.39 -5.80
C ARG A 85 -20.70 3.05 -5.06
N TRP A 86 -21.48 2.10 -5.58
CA TRP A 86 -21.59 0.76 -5.03
C TRP A 86 -20.27 -0.02 -5.17
N ALA A 87 -19.63 0.00 -6.33
CA ALA A 87 -18.36 -0.70 -6.52
C ALA A 87 -17.23 -0.08 -5.67
N HIS A 88 -17.25 1.24 -5.46
CA HIS A 88 -16.38 1.91 -4.47
C HIS A 88 -16.70 1.45 -3.03
N ALA A 89 -17.98 1.31 -2.67
CA ALA A 89 -18.40 0.83 -1.35
C ALA A 89 -18.00 -0.63 -1.11
N VAL A 90 -18.19 -1.51 -2.11
CA VAL A 90 -17.74 -2.90 -2.07
C VAL A 90 -16.23 -2.95 -1.89
N PHE A 91 -15.44 -2.20 -2.68
CA PHE A 91 -13.99 -2.19 -2.49
C PHE A 91 -13.59 -1.73 -1.08
N ARG A 92 -14.20 -0.66 -0.55
CA ARG A 92 -13.97 -0.20 0.82
C ARG A 92 -14.32 -1.28 1.86
N ALA A 93 -15.38 -2.04 1.66
CA ALA A 93 -15.75 -3.18 2.50
C ALA A 93 -14.73 -4.34 2.37
N THR A 94 -14.31 -4.66 1.13
CA THR A 94 -13.33 -5.73 0.83
C THR A 94 -11.92 -5.38 1.25
N CYS A 95 -11.58 -4.10 1.50
CA CYS A 95 -10.31 -3.72 2.12
C CYS A 95 -10.10 -4.50 3.44
N GLY A 96 -11.18 -4.78 4.19
CA GLY A 96 -11.15 -5.66 5.38
C GLY A 96 -10.60 -7.04 5.09
N LEU A 97 -11.15 -7.67 4.06
CA LEU A 97 -10.80 -9.00 3.56
C LEU A 97 -9.44 -9.06 2.85
N SER A 98 -8.88 -7.92 2.45
CA SER A 98 -7.53 -7.84 1.86
C SER A 98 -6.40 -7.86 2.88
N THR A 99 -6.71 -7.85 4.19
CA THR A 99 -5.70 -7.94 5.28
C THR A 99 -4.71 -9.10 5.11
N PRO A 100 -5.16 -10.31 4.69
CA PRO A 100 -4.29 -11.43 4.33
C PRO A 100 -3.28 -11.17 3.22
N LEU A 101 -3.50 -10.18 2.36
CA LEU A 101 -2.60 -9.86 1.25
C LEU A 101 -1.37 -9.07 1.67
N PHE A 102 -1.28 -8.63 2.93
CA PHE A 102 -0.15 -7.83 3.41
C PHE A 102 0.28 -8.15 4.83
N ALA A 103 -0.66 -8.44 5.73
CA ALA A 103 -0.35 -8.52 7.15
C ALA A 103 0.53 -9.71 7.53
N GLY A 104 0.57 -10.76 6.72
CA GLY A 104 1.43 -11.93 6.94
C GLY A 104 2.81 -11.83 6.29
N PHE A 105 3.12 -10.73 5.59
CA PHE A 105 4.45 -10.53 5.05
C PHE A 105 5.42 -10.04 6.14
N PRO A 106 6.65 -10.58 6.20
CA PRO A 106 7.64 -10.16 7.19
C PRO A 106 7.96 -8.67 7.09
N GLY A 107 7.92 -7.98 8.23
CA GLY A 107 8.23 -6.56 8.35
C GLY A 107 7.03 -5.62 8.20
N PHE A 108 5.82 -6.12 7.94
CA PHE A 108 4.62 -5.26 7.94
C PHE A 108 4.37 -4.65 9.33
N VAL A 109 4.17 -3.33 9.39
CA VAL A 109 3.84 -2.62 10.64
C VAL A 109 2.44 -2.02 10.56
N THR A 110 2.21 -1.11 9.61
CA THR A 110 0.93 -0.40 9.46
C THR A 110 0.53 -0.18 8.00
N LYS A 111 -0.76 0.04 7.76
CA LYS A 111 -1.33 0.41 6.46
C LYS A 111 -2.46 1.41 6.63
N LEU A 112 -2.31 2.55 5.99
CA LEU A 112 -3.37 3.52 5.74
C LEU A 112 -3.96 3.31 4.36
N TRP A 113 -5.28 3.32 4.31
CA TRP A 113 -6.05 3.30 3.08
C TRP A 113 -6.58 4.68 2.79
N LEU A 114 -6.24 5.19 1.61
CA LEU A 114 -6.70 6.49 1.15
C LEU A 114 -7.43 6.36 -0.18
N ALA A 115 -8.44 7.20 -0.34
CA ALA A 115 -9.17 7.32 -1.59
C ALA A 115 -9.34 8.81 -1.93
N ASP A 116 -9.17 9.12 -3.20
CA ASP A 116 -9.62 10.37 -3.78
C ASP A 116 -10.98 10.11 -4.48
N PRO A 117 -12.10 10.61 -3.91
CA PRO A 117 -13.43 10.38 -4.46
C PRO A 117 -13.66 11.10 -5.80
N TRP A 118 -12.88 12.14 -6.12
CA TRP A 118 -13.04 12.93 -7.34
C TRP A 118 -12.32 12.29 -8.51
N THR A 119 -11.09 11.84 -8.28
CA THR A 119 -10.29 11.22 -9.34
C THR A 119 -10.49 9.71 -9.42
N GLY A 120 -11.03 9.07 -8.37
CA GLY A 120 -11.15 7.62 -8.27
C GLY A 120 -9.80 6.91 -8.02
N VAL A 121 -8.78 7.66 -7.61
CA VAL A 121 -7.46 7.14 -7.27
C VAL A 121 -7.49 6.55 -5.86
N TYR A 122 -6.94 5.35 -5.72
CA TYR A 122 -6.69 4.72 -4.43
C TYR A 122 -5.20 4.76 -4.11
N ARG A 123 -4.90 4.97 -2.82
CA ARG A 123 -3.54 4.94 -2.30
C ARG A 123 -3.47 4.09 -1.04
N GLY A 124 -2.38 3.35 -0.90
CA GLY A 124 -1.99 2.67 0.33
C GLY A 124 -0.69 3.26 0.82
N VAL A 125 -0.66 3.80 2.04
CA VAL A 125 0.58 4.20 2.71
C VAL A 125 0.88 3.12 3.74
N TYR A 126 2.01 2.45 3.59
CA TYR A 126 2.44 1.35 4.42
C TYR A 126 3.66 1.78 5.22
N GLU A 127 3.77 1.24 6.42
CA GLU A 127 4.99 1.26 7.20
C GLU A 127 5.55 -0.15 7.27
N TRP A 128 6.84 -0.26 7.03
CA TRP A 128 7.56 -1.51 6.95
C TRP A 128 8.86 -1.44 7.75
N ASP A 129 9.32 -2.60 8.20
CA ASP A 129 10.65 -2.80 8.79
C ASP A 129 11.58 -3.40 7.73
N GLY A 130 12.45 -2.54 7.16
CA GLY A 130 13.42 -2.88 6.13
C GLY A 130 12.98 -2.57 4.69
N ALA A 131 13.83 -1.84 3.96
CA ALA A 131 13.56 -1.38 2.58
C ALA A 131 13.43 -2.54 1.58
N GLU A 132 14.33 -3.52 1.64
CA GLU A 132 14.32 -4.68 0.73
C GLU A 132 13.00 -5.46 0.83
N ARG A 133 12.47 -5.60 2.05
CA ARG A 133 11.20 -6.30 2.28
C ARG A 133 10.01 -5.50 1.74
N ALA A 134 10.03 -4.18 1.90
CA ALA A 134 9.01 -3.28 1.36
C ALA A 134 8.97 -3.35 -0.18
N GLU A 135 10.14 -3.29 -0.83
CA GLU A 135 10.29 -3.42 -2.29
C GLU A 135 9.79 -4.78 -2.79
N TRP A 136 10.21 -5.85 -2.11
CA TRP A 136 9.81 -7.22 -2.45
C TRP A 136 8.30 -7.45 -2.32
N TYR A 137 7.69 -6.82 -1.33
CA TYR A 137 6.24 -6.79 -1.16
C TYR A 137 5.56 -5.97 -2.27
N ALA A 138 6.06 -4.77 -2.58
CA ALA A 138 5.51 -3.88 -3.60
C ALA A 138 5.49 -4.53 -4.99
N ALA A 139 6.56 -5.25 -5.36
CA ALA A 139 6.65 -6.00 -6.61
C ALA A 139 5.55 -7.07 -6.74
N ARG A 140 5.24 -7.79 -5.66
CA ARG A 140 4.15 -8.80 -5.63
C ARG A 140 2.78 -8.17 -5.66
N LEU A 141 2.57 -7.16 -4.82
CA LEU A 141 1.30 -6.46 -4.73
C LEU A 141 0.92 -5.87 -6.09
N THR A 142 1.88 -5.31 -6.82
CA THR A 142 1.66 -4.75 -8.17
C THR A 142 1.07 -5.79 -9.12
N ARG A 143 1.48 -7.06 -9.04
CA ARG A 143 0.95 -8.13 -9.89
C ARG A 143 -0.48 -8.50 -9.55
N VAL A 144 -0.79 -8.59 -8.26
CA VAL A 144 -2.16 -8.83 -7.77
C VAL A 144 -3.07 -7.67 -8.17
N LEU A 145 -2.62 -6.44 -7.97
CA LEU A 145 -3.37 -5.24 -8.33
C LEU A 145 -3.57 -5.10 -9.84
N ALA A 146 -2.62 -5.57 -10.67
CA ALA A 146 -2.74 -5.51 -12.13
C ALA A 146 -3.96 -6.26 -12.68
N LEU A 147 -4.47 -7.26 -11.95
CA LEU A 147 -5.68 -8.01 -12.33
C LEU A 147 -6.97 -7.18 -12.20
N VAL A 148 -6.98 -6.21 -11.28
CA VAL A 148 -8.17 -5.43 -10.90
C VAL A 148 -8.04 -3.94 -11.19
N SER A 149 -6.86 -3.49 -11.62
CA SER A 149 -6.55 -2.08 -11.83
C SER A 149 -6.52 -1.71 -13.32
N VAL A 150 -6.75 -0.43 -13.60
CA VAL A 150 -6.54 0.17 -14.93
C VAL A 150 -5.07 -0.02 -15.30
N ARG A 151 -4.80 -0.47 -16.54
CA ARG A 151 -3.45 -0.71 -17.03
C ARG A 151 -2.61 0.57 -16.94
N GLY A 152 -1.39 0.48 -16.43
CA GLY A 152 -0.49 1.63 -16.25
C GLY A 152 -0.84 2.56 -15.07
N SER A 153 -1.91 2.30 -14.33
CA SER A 153 -2.29 3.15 -13.18
C SER A 153 -1.54 2.83 -11.89
N ILE A 154 -0.83 1.70 -11.83
CA ILE A 154 -0.15 1.24 -10.63
C ILE A 154 1.24 1.87 -10.56
N SER A 155 1.54 2.55 -9.46
CA SER A 155 2.89 3.01 -9.13
C SER A 155 3.17 2.81 -7.64
N HIS A 156 4.44 2.68 -7.28
CA HIS A 156 4.86 2.65 -5.89
C HIS A 156 6.18 3.41 -5.70
N VAL A 157 6.41 3.86 -4.48
CA VAL A 157 7.65 4.52 -4.04
C VAL A 157 7.96 4.03 -2.63
N VAL A 158 9.25 3.76 -2.38
CA VAL A 158 9.80 3.42 -1.07
C VAL A 158 10.61 4.60 -0.56
N VAL A 159 10.37 4.99 0.70
CA VAL A 159 11.04 6.08 1.39
C VAL A 159 11.68 5.51 2.65
N GLU A 160 13.00 5.44 2.66
CA GLU A 160 13.79 4.86 3.76
C GLU A 160 13.98 5.86 4.91
N GLY A 161 14.19 5.34 6.13
CA GLY A 161 14.49 6.14 7.32
C GLY A 161 13.34 7.02 7.81
N LEU A 162 12.11 6.74 7.37
CA LEU A 162 10.94 7.55 7.67
C LEU A 162 9.82 6.67 8.23
N ASP A 163 9.31 7.02 9.41
CA ASP A 163 8.12 6.40 9.96
C ASP A 163 6.85 7.04 9.37
N ARG A 164 5.74 6.29 9.42
CA ARG A 164 4.45 6.75 8.86
C ARG A 164 3.95 8.03 9.54
N GLY A 165 4.15 8.18 10.85
CA GLY A 165 3.69 9.35 11.60
C GLY A 165 4.32 10.62 11.04
N ARG A 166 5.66 10.64 10.98
CA ARG A 166 6.44 11.74 10.40
C ARG A 166 6.11 11.97 8.93
N PHE A 167 5.87 10.93 8.14
CA PHE A 167 5.47 11.09 6.75
C PHE A 167 4.15 11.85 6.60
N VAL A 168 3.14 11.49 7.42
CA VAL A 168 1.80 12.08 7.37
C VAL A 168 1.78 13.47 8.03
N ASP A 169 2.54 13.68 9.11
CA ASP A 169 2.62 14.96 9.84
C ASP A 169 3.51 15.99 9.15
N GLY A 170 4.62 15.55 8.55
CA GLY A 170 5.54 16.41 7.80
C GLY A 170 4.92 16.96 6.51
N GLY A 171 3.70 16.55 6.16
CA GLY A 171 3.01 17.02 4.96
C GLY A 171 3.74 16.66 3.68
N LEU A 172 4.60 15.64 3.72
CA LEU A 172 5.34 15.19 2.55
C LEU A 172 4.32 14.80 1.48
N PRO A 173 4.46 15.36 0.27
CA PRO A 173 3.49 15.09 -0.78
C PRO A 173 3.52 13.59 -1.07
N LEU A 174 2.33 12.99 -1.11
CA LEU A 174 2.21 11.63 -1.61
C LEU A 174 2.78 11.62 -3.03
N PRO A 175 3.76 10.76 -3.34
CA PRO A 175 4.30 10.69 -4.68
C PRO A 175 3.17 10.41 -5.67
N GLY A 176 3.17 11.16 -6.75
CA GLY A 176 2.25 11.12 -7.86
C GLY A 176 3.03 11.15 -9.16
N GLY A 177 2.27 11.07 -10.25
CA GLY A 177 2.81 10.82 -11.59
C GLY A 177 3.28 9.38 -11.84
N THR A 178 2.97 8.91 -13.04
CA THR A 178 3.47 7.68 -13.66
C THR A 178 5.00 7.71 -13.79
N PRO A 179 5.69 6.56 -13.88
CA PRO A 179 7.14 6.50 -14.08
C PRO A 179 7.69 7.18 -15.36
N SER A 180 6.83 7.81 -16.18
CA SER A 180 7.18 8.33 -17.51
C SER A 180 7.60 9.80 -17.55
N GLU A 181 7.38 10.61 -16.51
CA GLU A 181 7.67 12.07 -16.58
C GLU A 181 8.84 12.53 -15.69
N ARG A 182 9.45 11.64 -14.90
CA ARG A 182 10.63 11.97 -14.07
C ARG A 182 11.98 11.74 -14.75
N ARG A 183 12.07 12.01 -16.07
CA ARG A 183 13.34 12.11 -16.82
C ARG A 183 13.26 13.28 -17.81
N ALA A 184 13.27 14.49 -17.28
CA ALA A 184 13.71 15.69 -18.01
C ALA A 184 13.77 16.85 -17.00
N SER A 185 14.86 16.95 -16.26
CA SER A 185 15.43 18.18 -15.72
C SER A 185 16.86 17.89 -15.31
#